data_AF-A0A6A3GFS1-F1
#
_entry.id   AF-A0A6A3GFS1-F1
#
_cell.length_a   1.000
_cell.length_b   1.000
_cell.length_c   1.000
_cell.angle_alpha   90.00
_cell.angle_beta   90.00
_cell.angle_gamma   90.00
#
_symmetry.space_group_name_H-M   'P 1'
#
loop_
_entity.id
_entity.type
_entity.pdbx_description
1 polymer ?
#
loop_
_entity_poly.entity_id
_entity_poly.type
_entity_poly.pdbx_seq_one_letter_code
_entity_poly.pdbx_strand_id
1 'polypeptide(L)'
;MTYFCYLSGNSEDSDDEEEPRRGGSRPGKLPNIDRLAGFYAELFYRDYFSASPTYNGEHFRRRFRMNRDLFKKFASDIECHDPYFRQKADCTGKLGLTCY
;
A
#
# COMPACT_ATOMS: atom_id res chain seq x y z
N MET A 1 27.79 0.97 -17.52
CA MET A 1 28.70 -0.18 -17.63
C MET A 1 28.55 -1.00 -16.34
N THR A 2 27.57 -1.90 -16.27
CA THR A 2 27.74 -3.36 -16.49
C THR A 2 28.73 -3.98 -15.51
N TYR A 3 28.22 -4.35 -14.33
CA TYR A 3 28.75 -5.51 -13.60
C TYR A 3 27.80 -6.67 -13.90
N PHE A 4 28.13 -7.36 -14.99
CA PHE A 4 27.65 -8.69 -15.30
C PHE A 4 28.49 -9.69 -14.51
N CYS A 5 27.84 -10.74 -14.01
CA CYS A 5 28.37 -12.08 -13.79
C CYS A 5 29.31 -12.33 -12.58
N TYR A 6 28.74 -12.98 -11.56
CA TYR A 6 29.34 -14.22 -11.06
C TYR A 6 28.28 -15.33 -11.14
N LEU A 7 28.44 -16.18 -12.15
CA LEU A 7 27.98 -17.57 -12.15
C LEU A 7 29.10 -18.41 -11.50
N SER A 8 28.77 -19.22 -10.50
CA SER A 8 29.28 -20.60 -10.40
C SER A 8 28.70 -21.26 -9.14
N GLY A 9 27.86 -22.26 -9.34
CA GLY A 9 27.37 -23.13 -8.28
C GLY A 9 26.04 -23.77 -8.64
N ASN A 10 26.05 -24.71 -9.59
CA ASN A 10 25.00 -25.71 -9.71
C ASN A 10 25.06 -26.60 -8.47
N SER A 11 24.10 -26.43 -7.56
CA SER A 11 23.61 -27.51 -6.71
C SER A 11 22.16 -27.71 -7.13
N GLU A 12 21.90 -28.81 -7.86
CA GLU A 12 20.55 -29.29 -8.11
C GLU A 12 20.01 -29.86 -6.79
N ASP A 13 19.63 -28.99 -5.87
CA ASP A 13 18.75 -29.34 -4.75
C ASP A 13 17.32 -29.24 -5.28
N SER A 14 16.71 -30.40 -5.49
CA SER A 14 15.31 -30.51 -5.89
C SER A 14 14.45 -30.18 -4.66
N ASP A 15 14.29 -28.88 -4.40
CA ASP A 15 13.28 -28.38 -3.48
C ASP A 15 11.92 -28.64 -4.15
N ASP A 16 11.22 -29.69 -3.71
CA ASP A 16 9.79 -29.82 -3.93
C ASP A 16 9.10 -28.64 -3.23
N GLU A 17 9.04 -27.50 -3.93
CA GLU A 17 8.28 -26.29 -3.58
C GLU A 17 6.79 -26.67 -3.55
N GLU A 18 6.34 -27.31 -2.46
CA GLU A 18 4.92 -27.55 -2.22
C GLU A 18 4.24 -26.18 -2.09
N GLU A 19 3.59 -25.75 -3.17
CA GLU A 19 2.81 -24.51 -3.26
C GLU A 19 2.01 -24.30 -1.96
N PRO A 20 2.21 -23.17 -1.24
CA PRO A 20 1.59 -22.96 0.04
C PRO A 20 0.08 -23.06 -0.12
N ARG A 21 -0.52 -24.06 0.54
CA ARG A 21 -1.96 -24.33 0.49
C ARG A 21 -2.70 -23.09 1.00
N ARG A 22 -3.20 -22.27 0.08
CA ARG A 22 -3.99 -21.07 0.40
C ARG A 22 -5.35 -21.51 0.93
N GLY A 23 -5.41 -21.79 2.23
CA GLY A 23 -6.65 -22.10 2.93
C GLY A 23 -7.59 -20.88 2.88
N GLY A 24 -8.79 -21.07 2.34
CA GLY A 24 -9.83 -20.05 2.34
C GLY A 24 -10.27 -19.65 3.75
N SER A 25 -11.21 -18.70 3.83
CA SER A 25 -11.80 -18.33 5.12
C SER A 25 -12.39 -19.57 5.80
N ARG A 26 -12.10 -19.75 7.09
CA ARG A 26 -12.72 -20.82 7.88
C ARG A 26 -14.26 -20.68 7.84
N PRO A 27 -15.00 -21.80 7.66
CA PRO A 27 -16.46 -21.77 7.75
C PRO A 27 -16.89 -21.24 9.13
N GLY A 28 -17.95 -20.43 9.16
CA GLY A 28 -18.46 -19.78 10.38
C GLY A 28 -17.88 -18.40 10.70
N LYS A 29 -16.96 -17.87 9.88
CA LYS A 29 -16.51 -16.48 10.01
C LYS A 29 -17.61 -15.51 9.55
N LEU A 30 -17.86 -14.46 10.34
CA LEU A 30 -18.76 -13.38 9.96
C LEU A 30 -18.26 -12.66 8.70
N PRO A 31 -19.17 -12.12 7.86
CA PRO A 31 -18.79 -11.35 6.69
C PRO A 31 -17.98 -10.11 7.08
N ASN A 32 -17.16 -9.62 6.15
CA ASN A 32 -16.48 -8.35 6.35
C ASN A 32 -17.51 -7.22 6.46
N ILE A 33 -17.37 -6.39 7.49
CA ILE A 33 -18.23 -5.22 7.69
C ILE A 33 -17.66 -4.09 6.84
N ASP A 34 -18.46 -3.57 5.91
CA ASP A 34 -18.11 -2.33 5.22
C ASP A 34 -18.28 -1.15 6.17
N ARG A 35 -17.15 -0.55 6.55
CA ARG A 35 -17.09 0.63 7.43
C ARG A 35 -17.14 1.94 6.64
N LEU A 36 -17.73 1.91 5.44
CA LEU A 36 -17.75 3.03 4.50
C LEU A 36 -16.33 3.47 4.13
N ALA A 37 -15.45 2.50 3.94
CA ALA A 37 -14.01 2.76 3.91
C ALA A 37 -13.62 3.68 2.73
N GLY A 38 -14.28 3.54 1.57
CA GLY A 38 -14.09 4.42 0.42
C GLY A 38 -14.52 5.87 0.69
N PHE A 39 -15.67 6.05 1.34
CA PHE A 39 -16.20 7.38 1.67
C PHE A 39 -15.24 8.14 2.61
N TYR A 40 -14.76 7.47 3.66
CA TYR A 40 -13.83 8.11 4.59
C TYR A 40 -12.44 8.36 4.00
N ALA A 41 -11.98 7.53 3.06
CA ALA A 41 -10.75 7.78 2.33
C ALA A 41 -10.86 9.05 1.46
N GLU A 42 -11.97 9.21 0.75
CA GLU A 42 -12.24 10.42 -0.05
C GLU A 42 -12.33 11.67 0.84
N LEU A 43 -13.03 11.59 1.98
CA LEU A 43 -13.10 12.70 2.93
C LEU A 43 -11.72 13.08 3.47
N PHE A 44 -10.90 12.09 3.83
CA PHE A 44 -9.54 12.33 4.30
C PHE A 44 -8.69 13.06 3.26
N TYR A 45 -8.75 12.63 2.00
CA TYR A 45 -8.08 13.31 0.89
C TYR A 45 -8.58 14.75 0.75
N ARG A 46 -9.90 14.94 0.73
CA ARG A 46 -10.50 16.27 0.56
C ARG A 46 -10.08 17.23 1.67
N ASP A 47 -10.05 16.75 2.91
CA ASP A 47 -9.81 17.58 4.08
C ASP A 47 -8.35 18.05 4.21
N TYR A 48 -7.38 17.25 3.78
CA TYR A 48 -5.96 17.55 4.01
C TYR A 48 -5.16 17.78 2.72
N PHE A 49 -5.48 17.08 1.64
CA PHE A 49 -4.62 16.97 0.45
C PHE A 49 -5.18 17.62 -0.81
N SER A 50 -6.48 17.97 -0.83
CA SER A 50 -7.09 18.70 -1.94
C SER A 50 -6.44 20.07 -2.19
N ALA A 51 -6.75 20.67 -3.34
CA ALA A 51 -6.27 22.00 -3.70
C ALA A 51 -6.72 23.09 -2.70
N SER A 52 -7.92 22.93 -2.14
CA SER A 52 -8.51 23.81 -1.13
C SER A 52 -8.87 22.99 0.12
N PRO A 53 -7.87 22.60 0.94
CA PRO A 53 -8.08 21.68 2.05
C PRO A 53 -8.84 22.35 3.18
N THR A 54 -9.80 21.63 3.78
CA THR A 54 -10.54 22.07 4.97
C THR A 54 -9.59 22.41 6.12
N TYR A 55 -8.54 21.61 6.29
CA TYR A 55 -7.54 21.78 7.33
C TYR A 55 -6.19 22.17 6.74
N ASN A 56 -5.62 23.25 7.26
CA ASN A 56 -4.29 23.71 6.89
C ASN A 56 -3.17 22.76 7.40
N GLY A 57 -1.93 23.04 7.00
CA GLY A 57 -0.76 22.24 7.40
C GLY A 57 -0.47 22.25 8.91
N GLU A 58 -0.88 23.29 9.64
CA GLU A 58 -0.70 23.35 11.09
C GLU A 58 -1.62 22.33 11.80
N HIS A 59 -2.87 22.24 11.36
CA HIS A 59 -3.81 21.22 11.84
C HIS A 59 -3.29 19.81 11.55
N PHE A 60 -2.77 19.58 10.34
CA PHE A 60 -2.16 18.29 9.97
C PHE A 60 -0.97 17.96 10.89
N ARG A 61 -0.07 18.93 11.12
CA ARG A 61 1.08 18.75 12.03
C ARG A 61 0.66 18.51 13.46
N ARG A 62 -0.39 19.15 13.96
CA ARG A 62 -0.91 18.90 15.31
C ARG A 62 -1.51 17.50 15.45
N ARG A 63 -2.21 17.01 14.42
CA ARG A 63 -2.90 15.71 14.44
C ARG A 63 -1.94 14.54 14.22
N PHE A 64 -1.14 14.59 13.16
CA PHE A 64 -0.26 13.49 12.72
C PHE A 64 1.19 13.66 13.17
N ARG A 65 1.53 14.80 13.79
CA ARG A 65 2.88 15.12 14.29
C ARG A 65 3.94 15.16 13.18
N MET A 66 3.52 15.38 11.93
CA MET A 66 4.37 15.46 10.73
C MET A 66 3.98 16.65 9.86
N ASN A 67 4.91 17.21 9.09
CA ASN A 67 4.56 18.18 8.05
C ASN A 67 3.84 17.47 6.89
N ARG A 68 2.75 18.05 6.39
CA ARG A 68 1.97 17.50 5.27
C ARG A 68 2.80 17.30 4.00
N ASP A 69 3.65 18.25 3.65
CA ASP A 69 4.43 18.18 2.42
C ASP A 69 5.58 17.17 2.55
N LEU A 70 6.10 17.00 3.78
CA LEU A 70 7.04 15.93 4.08
C LEU A 70 6.38 14.55 3.94
N PHE A 71 5.14 14.41 4.42
CA PHE A 71 4.36 13.19 4.22
C PHE A 71 4.20 12.86 2.73
N LYS A 72 3.78 13.84 1.91
CA LYS A 72 3.67 13.68 0.45
C LYS A 72 4.98 13.20 -0.17
N LYS A 73 6.11 13.82 0.22
CA LYS A 73 7.42 13.45 -0.30
C LYS A 73 7.79 12.01 0.04
N PHE A 74 7.75 11.65 1.32
CA PHE A 74 8.12 10.30 1.76
C PHE A 74 7.36 9.24 1.00
N ALA A 75 6.10 9.53 0.80
CA ALA A 75 5.22 8.51 0.40
C ALA A 75 5.29 8.38 -1.15
N SER A 76 5.50 9.47 -1.90
CA SER A 76 5.98 9.38 -3.28
C SER A 76 7.31 8.63 -3.40
N ASP A 77 8.26 8.86 -2.49
CA ASP A 77 9.57 8.19 -2.49
C ASP A 77 9.41 6.68 -2.24
N ILE A 78 8.55 6.29 -1.29
CA ILE A 78 8.24 4.89 -0.96
C ILE A 78 7.55 4.19 -2.14
N GLU A 79 6.57 4.83 -2.77
CA GLU A 79 5.87 4.26 -3.94
C GLU A 79 6.81 4.08 -5.15
N CYS A 80 7.80 4.95 -5.30
CA CYS A 80 8.84 4.82 -6.32
C CYS A 80 9.81 3.69 -6.01
N HIS A 81 10.19 3.53 -4.74
CA HIS A 81 11.19 2.56 -4.31
C HIS A 81 10.64 1.13 -4.27
N ASP A 82 9.41 0.94 -3.79
CA ASP A 82 8.83 -0.38 -3.58
C ASP A 82 7.44 -0.50 -4.26
N PRO A 83 7.31 -1.37 -5.29
CA PRO A 83 6.05 -1.64 -5.98
C PRO A 83 4.92 -2.15 -5.07
N TYR A 84 5.21 -2.58 -3.84
CA TYR A 84 4.21 -2.92 -2.84
C TYR A 84 3.27 -1.75 -2.52
N PHE A 85 3.81 -0.52 -2.45
CA PHE A 85 3.05 0.67 -2.04
C PHE A 85 2.28 1.33 -3.18
N ARG A 86 2.48 0.89 -4.43
CA ARG A 86 1.67 1.33 -5.56
C ARG A 86 0.25 0.79 -5.39
N GLN A 87 -0.76 1.64 -5.52
CA GLN A 87 -2.16 1.21 -5.47
C GLN A 87 -2.45 0.17 -6.55
N LYS A 88 -3.01 -0.97 -6.16
CA LYS A 88 -3.35 -2.09 -7.05
C LYS A 88 -4.83 -2.38 -7.01
N ALA A 89 -5.36 -2.89 -8.13
CA ALA A 89 -6.68 -3.46 -8.16
C ALA A 89 -6.68 -4.82 -7.46
N ASP A 90 -7.72 -5.08 -6.67
CA ASP A 90 -7.97 -6.38 -6.10
C ASP A 90 -8.44 -7.38 -7.17
N CYS A 91 -8.67 -8.65 -6.80
CA CYS A 91 -9.17 -9.68 -7.71
C CYS A 91 -10.56 -9.38 -8.28
N THR A 92 -11.27 -8.37 -7.74
CA THR A 92 -12.58 -7.89 -8.21
C THR A 92 -12.43 -6.66 -9.12
N GLY A 93 -11.20 -6.21 -9.39
CA GLY A 93 -10.91 -5.01 -10.19
C GLY A 93 -11.07 -3.70 -9.43
N LYS A 94 -11.34 -3.72 -8.12
CA LYS A 94 -11.46 -2.52 -7.30
C LYS A 94 -10.09 -2.08 -6.83
N LEU A 95 -9.74 -0.83 -7.08
CA LEU A 95 -8.54 -0.26 -6.47
C LEU A 95 -8.67 -0.29 -4.95
N GLY A 96 -7.61 -0.71 -4.27
CA GLY A 96 -7.53 -0.60 -2.82
C GLY A 96 -7.69 0.85 -2.36
N LEU A 97 -7.88 1.08 -1.06
CA LEU A 97 -7.84 2.46 -0.54
C LEU A 97 -6.43 3.01 -0.81
N THR A 98 -6.39 4.28 -1.21
CA THR A 98 -5.31 4.96 -1.92
C THR A 98 -3.92 4.79 -1.33
N CYS A 99 -2.89 5.02 -2.16
CA CYS A 99 -1.54 5.28 -1.66
C CYS A 99 -1.38 6.71 -1.09
N TYR A 100 -2.32 7.65 -1.35
CA TYR A 100 -2.48 8.97 -0.66
C TYR A 100 -3.93 9.36 -0.38
#